data_AF-A0A421JQC0-F1
#
_entry.id   AF-A0A421JQC0-F1
#
_cell.length_a   1.000
_cell.length_b   1.000
_cell.length_c   1.000
_cell.angle_alpha   90.00
_cell.angle_beta   90.00
_cell.angle_gamma   90.00
#
_symmetry.space_group_name_H-M   'P 1'
#
loop_
_entity.id
_entity.type
_entity.pdbx_description
1 polymer ?
#
loop_
_entity_poly.entity_id
_entity_poly.type
_entity_poly.pdbx_seq_one_letter_code
_entity_poly.pdbx_strand_id
1 'polypeptide(L)'
;MLDISQGQEIYETSDVESEDDISQKEVSGPPAPEVYTDSIEPDISRKLFSKNILSTNEEVDFSGSITSNLRTSGYNVTHSDESVEEKLSRIARELEEIRSYDAKDEGQFDKLIETFHELKSNRDTQQQPQFQDLSLDIEEEIVVKNKDVGTANNFKEIIELESRVNTLETIVGQEAILNLESRPEKSIQYTLNDLERKISIINNPEYSFDKVKERITDLIKDSEKLELSKKLMLNLAPGITPDKEQTEETSNKIDELYTALPSLMENSAVIPLLIQRLKTLNIVHSELDSSVKLSGHVDQVLNDITMDMKVWNESIDKLQSNLQEYRENVNNNVNSINDRIEKLTLKVDSLVID
;
A
#
# COMPACT_ATOMS: atom_id res chain seq x y z
N MET A 1 14.91 -35.93 39.08
CA MET A 1 13.49 -35.91 38.65
C MET A 1 13.00 -34.54 39.04
N LEU A 2 12.85 -33.61 38.09
CA LEU A 2 12.49 -32.23 38.40
C LEU A 2 11.06 -32.20 38.96
N ASP A 3 10.92 -31.56 40.12
CA ASP A 3 9.66 -31.32 40.81
C ASP A 3 8.95 -30.16 40.10
N ILE A 4 8.06 -30.49 39.15
CA ILE A 4 7.23 -29.50 38.44
C ILE A 4 6.01 -29.25 39.34
N SER A 5 5.99 -28.08 39.98
CA SER A 5 4.89 -27.64 40.82
C SER A 5 3.60 -27.56 40.01
N GLN A 6 2.57 -28.33 40.38
CA GLN A 6 1.20 -28.24 39.86
C GLN A 6 0.42 -27.07 40.48
N GLY A 7 1.10 -25.98 40.82
CA GLY A 7 0.48 -24.77 41.32
C GLY A 7 -0.24 -24.01 40.21
N GLN A 8 -1.14 -23.10 40.60
CA GLN A 8 -1.73 -22.14 39.68
C GLN A 8 -0.60 -21.37 38.96
N GLU A 9 -0.60 -21.40 37.63
CA GLU A 9 0.48 -20.83 36.81
C GLU A 9 0.49 -19.30 36.84
N ILE A 10 -0.67 -18.67 37.06
CA ILE A 10 -0.84 -17.22 37.03
C ILE A 10 -1.64 -16.79 38.27
N TYR A 11 -0.99 -16.03 39.16
CA TYR A 11 -1.64 -15.34 40.28
C TYR A 11 -1.86 -13.89 39.88
N GLU A 12 -3.06 -13.58 39.41
CA GLU A 12 -3.46 -12.23 39.03
C GLU A 12 -4.48 -11.65 39.99
N THR A 13 -4.49 -10.32 40.11
CA THR A 13 -5.57 -9.60 40.80
C THR A 13 -6.84 -9.73 39.96
N SER A 14 -8.01 -9.81 40.61
CA SER A 14 -9.31 -9.84 39.93
C SER A 14 -9.36 -8.81 38.81
N ASP A 15 -9.74 -9.25 37.61
CA ASP A 15 -9.97 -8.37 36.47
C ASP A 15 -11.19 -7.50 36.78
N VAL A 16 -10.94 -6.37 37.44
CA VAL A 16 -11.91 -5.32 37.65
C VAL A 16 -11.68 -4.35 36.51
N GLU A 17 -12.61 -4.34 35.56
CA GLU A 17 -12.70 -3.30 34.52
C GLU A 17 -12.71 -1.95 35.23
N SER A 18 -11.54 -1.33 35.31
CA SER A 18 -11.35 0.07 35.67
C SER A 18 -11.08 0.85 34.39
N GLU A 19 -11.89 0.55 33.37
CA GLU A 19 -12.14 1.51 32.31
C GLU A 19 -13.26 2.41 32.84
N ASP A 20 -12.87 3.47 33.56
CA ASP A 20 -13.61 4.71 33.34
C ASP A 20 -13.59 4.89 31.83
N ASP A 21 -14.77 4.83 31.19
CA ASP A 21 -15.00 5.29 29.81
C ASP A 21 -14.02 6.43 29.60
N ILE A 22 -13.04 6.24 28.71
CA ILE A 22 -12.12 7.30 28.34
C ILE A 22 -13.00 8.32 27.67
N SER A 23 -13.64 9.16 28.48
CA SER A 23 -14.49 10.26 28.07
C SER A 23 -13.59 10.97 27.10
N GLN A 24 -13.93 10.89 25.80
CA GLN A 24 -13.23 11.57 24.74
C GLN A 24 -12.71 12.85 25.33
N LYS A 25 -11.38 12.94 25.46
CA LYS A 25 -10.78 14.13 26.00
C LYS A 25 -11.15 15.19 24.97
N GLU A 26 -12.25 15.90 25.21
CA GLU A 26 -12.67 17.05 24.46
C GLU A 26 -11.61 18.10 24.74
N VAL A 27 -10.43 17.94 24.16
CA VAL A 27 -9.39 18.97 24.07
C VAL A 27 -9.77 19.97 22.98
N SER A 28 -11.07 20.21 22.84
CA SER A 28 -11.64 21.28 22.05
C SER A 28 -12.71 21.93 22.90
N GLY A 29 -12.28 22.66 23.93
CA GLY A 29 -13.10 23.75 24.44
C GLY A 29 -13.52 24.65 23.26
N PRO A 30 -14.67 25.34 23.34
CA PRO A 30 -15.15 26.21 22.26
C PRO A 30 -13.97 27.08 21.78
N PRO A 31 -13.71 27.13 20.46
CA PRO A 31 -12.56 27.85 19.94
C PRO A 31 -12.58 29.26 20.52
N ALA A 32 -11.44 29.70 21.06
CA ALA A 32 -11.32 31.07 21.53
C ALA A 32 -11.85 32.00 20.43
N PRO A 33 -12.65 33.04 20.75
CA PRO A 33 -13.30 33.88 19.75
C PRO A 33 -12.32 34.61 18.81
N GLU A 34 -11.02 34.54 19.10
CA GLU A 34 -9.92 35.10 18.32
C GLU A 34 -9.26 34.10 17.37
N VAL A 35 -9.61 32.81 17.43
CA VAL A 35 -9.05 31.75 16.56
C VAL A 35 -10.07 31.38 15.50
N TYR A 36 -9.82 31.81 14.27
CA TYR A 36 -10.56 31.34 13.10
C TYR A 36 -10.15 29.91 12.78
N THR A 37 -11.04 28.95 12.99
CA THR A 37 -10.84 27.53 12.66
C THR A 37 -11.58 27.18 11.36
N ASP A 38 -11.31 27.93 10.29
CA ASP A 38 -11.92 27.62 9.00
C ASP A 38 -11.41 26.25 8.53
N SER A 39 -12.33 25.33 8.29
CA SER A 39 -12.01 24.01 7.74
C SER A 39 -11.53 24.18 6.30
N ILE A 40 -10.28 23.81 6.04
CA ILE A 40 -9.72 23.86 4.70
C ILE A 40 -10.25 22.66 3.93
N GLU A 41 -11.20 22.90 3.02
CA GLU A 41 -11.63 21.88 2.07
C GLU A 41 -10.63 21.82 0.90
N PRO A 42 -9.87 20.70 0.78
CA PRO A 42 -8.81 20.59 -0.23
C PRO A 42 -9.38 20.60 -1.64
N ASP A 43 -10.60 20.11 -1.84
CA ASP A 43 -11.23 20.05 -3.16
C ASP A 43 -11.71 21.42 -3.66
N ILE A 44 -12.28 22.24 -2.78
CA ILE A 44 -12.63 23.63 -3.10
C ILE A 44 -11.34 24.40 -3.41
N SER A 45 -10.32 24.24 -2.56
CA SER A 45 -9.02 24.89 -2.75
C SER A 45 -8.39 24.49 -4.08
N ARG A 46 -8.40 23.19 -4.43
CA ARG A 46 -7.90 22.67 -5.70
C ARG A 46 -8.64 23.29 -6.89
N LYS A 47 -9.96 23.47 -6.82
CA LYS A 47 -10.75 24.12 -7.87
C LYS A 47 -10.46 25.62 -7.99
N LEU A 48 -10.22 26.30 -6.87
CA LEU A 48 -9.89 27.73 -6.86
C LEU A 48 -8.50 28.01 -7.47
N PHE A 49 -7.52 27.15 -7.16
CA PHE A 49 -6.14 27.34 -7.62
C PHE A 49 -5.81 26.64 -8.94
N SER A 50 -6.68 25.79 -9.49
CA SER A 50 -6.42 25.06 -10.75
C SER A 50 -6.13 25.97 -11.94
N LYS A 51 -6.66 27.20 -11.93
CA LYS A 51 -6.50 28.20 -13.00
C LYS A 51 -5.31 29.14 -12.79
N ASN A 52 -4.66 29.07 -11.63
CA ASN A 52 -3.53 29.92 -11.29
C ASN A 52 -2.23 29.15 -11.59
N ILE A 53 -1.46 29.65 -12.54
CA ILE A 53 -0.20 29.05 -12.95
C ILE A 53 0.94 29.97 -12.51
N LEU A 54 1.94 29.39 -11.85
CA LEU A 54 3.17 30.08 -11.49
C LEU A 54 4.08 30.15 -12.72
N SER A 55 4.53 31.35 -13.08
CA SER A 55 5.55 31.55 -14.10
C SER A 55 6.91 31.18 -13.52
N THR A 56 7.35 29.92 -13.71
CA THR A 56 8.61 29.39 -13.15
C THR A 56 9.86 29.75 -13.97
N ASN A 57 9.70 30.44 -15.10
CA ASN A 57 10.78 30.70 -16.05
C ASN A 57 11.57 31.99 -15.75
N GLU A 58 11.21 32.72 -14.69
CA GLU A 58 11.93 33.92 -14.25
C GLU A 58 12.70 33.57 -12.97
N GLU A 59 14.04 33.70 -12.99
CA GLU A 59 14.86 33.61 -11.78
C GLU A 59 14.42 34.70 -10.81
N VAL A 60 13.76 34.30 -9.72
CA VAL A 60 13.25 35.24 -8.71
C VAL A 60 14.44 35.77 -7.90
N ASP A 61 14.63 37.09 -7.93
CA ASP A 61 15.72 37.74 -7.20
C ASP A 61 15.26 38.11 -5.78
N PHE A 62 15.82 37.40 -4.78
CA PHE A 62 15.61 37.66 -3.35
C PHE A 62 16.72 38.52 -2.72
N SER A 63 17.64 39.08 -3.51
CA SER A 63 18.79 39.85 -3.01
C SER A 63 18.42 41.16 -2.30
N GLY A 64 17.14 41.53 -2.24
CA GLY A 64 16.65 42.72 -1.55
C GLY A 64 17.08 44.03 -2.22
N SER A 65 17.54 43.97 -3.47
CA SER A 65 17.96 45.15 -4.22
C SER A 65 16.75 45.99 -4.63
N ILE A 66 16.67 47.21 -4.11
CA ILE A 66 15.66 48.22 -4.47
C ILE A 66 15.80 48.76 -5.91
N THR A 67 16.82 48.32 -6.66
CA THR A 67 17.07 48.79 -8.04
C THR A 67 16.44 47.91 -9.11
N SER A 68 16.07 46.66 -8.78
CA SER A 68 15.26 45.83 -9.67
C SER A 68 13.78 46.20 -9.47
N ASN A 69 13.00 46.20 -10.56
CA ASN A 69 11.58 46.52 -10.49
C ASN A 69 10.93 45.69 -9.38
N LEU A 70 10.15 46.30 -8.47
CA LEU A 70 9.47 45.62 -7.35
C LEU A 70 8.69 44.33 -7.74
N ARG A 71 8.46 44.12 -9.05
CA ARG A 71 7.78 42.97 -9.65
C ARG A 71 8.68 41.73 -9.87
N THR A 72 10.00 41.82 -9.65
CA THR A 72 10.92 40.67 -9.75
C THR A 72 11.23 40.03 -8.40
N SER A 73 10.72 40.61 -7.30
CA SER A 73 10.86 40.07 -5.95
C SER A 73 9.65 39.21 -5.61
N GLY A 74 9.55 38.05 -6.26
CA GLY A 74 8.50 37.06 -6.01
C GLY A 74 8.13 36.26 -7.26
N TYR A 75 7.49 35.11 -7.04
CA TYR A 75 6.90 34.34 -8.14
C TYR A 75 5.67 35.06 -8.70
N ASN A 76 5.64 35.25 -10.00
CA ASN A 76 4.49 35.83 -10.69
C ASN A 76 3.42 34.76 -10.91
N VAL A 77 2.19 35.04 -10.45
CA VAL A 77 1.01 34.21 -10.70
C VAL A 77 0.29 34.77 -11.93
N THR A 78 0.10 33.94 -12.93
CA THR A 78 -0.74 34.25 -14.10
C THR A 78 -2.04 33.47 -13.99
N HIS A 79 -3.17 34.15 -14.21
CA HIS A 79 -4.48 33.49 -14.29
C HIS A 79 -4.70 33.05 -15.74
N SER A 80 -4.86 31.75 -15.96
CA SER A 80 -5.27 31.23 -17.26
C SER A 80 -6.79 31.08 -17.26
N ASP A 81 -7.47 31.82 -18.14
CA ASP A 81 -8.94 31.74 -18.28
C ASP A 81 -9.41 30.31 -18.66
N GLU A 82 -8.51 29.54 -19.26
CA GLU A 82 -8.73 28.17 -19.70
C GLU A 82 -7.51 27.31 -19.40
N SER A 83 -7.71 26.17 -18.72
CA SER A 83 -6.67 25.16 -18.60
C SER A 83 -6.36 24.53 -19.97
N VAL A 84 -5.14 24.04 -20.18
CA VAL A 84 -4.79 23.33 -21.42
C VAL A 84 -5.75 22.15 -21.68
N GLU A 85 -6.24 21.49 -20.62
CA GLU A 85 -7.20 20.39 -20.73
C GLU A 85 -8.60 20.86 -21.15
N GLU A 86 -9.06 21.98 -20.59
CA GLU A 86 -10.32 22.62 -21.00
C GLU A 86 -10.22 23.09 -22.46
N LYS A 87 -9.07 23.63 -22.85
CA LYS A 87 -8.76 24.04 -24.24
C LYS A 87 -8.81 22.87 -25.20
N LEU A 88 -8.18 21.75 -24.86
CA LEU A 88 -8.21 20.55 -25.69
C LEU A 88 -9.63 19.96 -25.78
N SER A 89 -10.41 20.02 -24.72
CA SER A 89 -11.81 19.57 -24.71
C SER A 89 -12.72 20.47 -25.55
N ARG A 90 -12.52 21.79 -25.47
CA ARG A 90 -13.20 22.75 -26.35
C ARG A 90 -12.83 22.52 -27.81
N ILE A 91 -11.53 22.42 -28.12
CA ILE A 91 -11.06 22.14 -29.48
C ILE A 91 -11.63 20.82 -29.99
N ALA A 92 -11.64 19.76 -29.20
CA ALA A 92 -12.23 18.47 -29.60
C ALA A 92 -13.72 18.61 -29.98
N ARG A 93 -14.49 19.39 -29.20
CA ARG A 93 -15.91 19.66 -29.49
C ARG A 93 -16.10 20.53 -30.72
N GLU A 94 -15.30 21.58 -30.89
CA GLU A 94 -15.32 22.45 -32.08
C GLU A 94 -14.98 21.64 -33.34
N LEU A 95 -14.05 20.68 -33.24
CA LEU A 95 -13.73 19.77 -34.35
C LEU A 95 -14.86 18.80 -34.65
N GLU A 96 -15.54 18.25 -33.64
CA GLU A 96 -16.73 17.43 -33.85
C GLU A 96 -17.89 18.23 -34.45
N GLU A 97 -18.03 19.49 -34.08
CA GLU A 97 -19.00 20.42 -34.66
C GLU A 97 -18.66 20.73 -36.13
N ILE A 98 -17.40 21.06 -36.44
CA ILE A 98 -16.94 21.30 -37.81
C ILE A 98 -17.10 20.06 -38.69
N ARG A 99 -16.83 18.85 -38.16
CA ARG A 99 -17.09 17.59 -38.84
C ARG A 99 -18.55 17.46 -39.29
N SER A 100 -19.47 17.99 -38.49
CA SER A 100 -20.90 17.92 -38.75
C SER A 100 -21.35 18.96 -39.80
N TYR A 101 -20.59 20.04 -39.99
CA TYR A 101 -20.89 21.12 -40.94
C TYR A 101 -20.17 20.98 -42.29
N ASP A 102 -18.94 20.46 -42.33
CA ASP A 102 -18.08 20.49 -43.53
C ASP A 102 -17.81 19.09 -44.11
N ALA A 103 -18.65 18.66 -45.06
CA ALA A 103 -18.47 17.42 -45.81
C ALA A 103 -17.52 17.55 -47.03
N LYS A 104 -16.84 18.70 -47.20
CA LYS A 104 -16.07 19.01 -48.43
C LYS A 104 -14.54 19.04 -48.25
N ASP A 105 -14.04 19.16 -47.01
CA ASP A 105 -12.60 19.25 -46.68
C ASP A 105 -12.15 18.14 -45.70
N GLU A 106 -12.59 16.89 -45.93
CA GLU A 106 -12.23 15.73 -45.09
C GLU A 106 -10.70 15.57 -44.93
N GLY A 107 -9.92 15.85 -45.98
CA GLY A 107 -8.47 15.67 -45.96
C GLY A 107 -7.67 16.70 -45.12
N GLN A 108 -8.25 17.86 -44.77
CA GLN A 108 -7.63 18.80 -43.83
C GLN A 108 -8.05 18.47 -42.39
N PHE A 109 -9.29 18.01 -42.23
CA PHE A 109 -9.85 17.58 -40.96
C PHE A 109 -9.12 16.36 -40.39
N ASP A 110 -8.86 15.35 -41.24
CA ASP A 110 -8.11 14.15 -40.84
C ASP A 110 -6.69 14.48 -40.36
N LYS A 111 -6.02 15.43 -41.01
CA LYS A 111 -4.70 15.93 -40.58
C LYS A 111 -4.77 16.62 -39.23
N LEU A 112 -5.85 17.36 -38.97
CA LEU A 112 -6.01 18.06 -37.71
C LEU A 112 -6.30 17.08 -36.56
N ILE A 113 -7.10 16.04 -36.81
CA ILE A 113 -7.30 14.92 -35.88
C ILE A 113 -5.99 14.20 -35.60
N GLU A 114 -5.18 13.94 -36.63
CA GLU A 114 -3.86 13.32 -36.48
C GLU A 114 -2.95 14.17 -35.58
N THR A 115 -2.84 15.47 -35.83
CA THR A 115 -2.05 16.37 -34.98
C THR A 115 -2.60 16.48 -33.55
N PHE A 116 -3.93 16.43 -33.37
CA PHE A 116 -4.56 16.44 -32.04
C PHE A 116 -4.25 15.15 -31.27
N HIS A 117 -4.33 13.98 -31.94
CA HIS A 117 -3.97 12.71 -31.33
C HIS A 117 -2.47 12.63 -31.00
N GLU A 118 -1.61 13.17 -31.86
CA GLU A 118 -0.17 13.26 -31.61
C GLU A 118 0.12 14.13 -30.37
N LEU A 119 -0.50 15.31 -30.28
CA LEU A 119 -0.36 16.20 -29.12
C LEU A 119 -0.94 15.59 -27.83
N LYS A 120 -2.05 14.86 -27.92
CA LYS A 120 -2.65 14.15 -26.78
C LYS A 120 -1.76 12.99 -26.32
N SER A 121 -1.26 12.17 -27.24
CA SER A 121 -0.36 11.04 -26.92
C SER A 121 0.94 11.51 -26.27
N ASN A 122 1.51 12.62 -26.74
CA ASN A 122 2.73 13.21 -26.18
C ASN A 122 2.51 13.74 -24.75
N ARG A 123 1.27 14.10 -24.38
CA ARG A 123 0.93 14.53 -23.02
C ARG A 123 0.68 13.35 -22.08
N ASP A 124 -0.04 12.33 -22.53
CA ASP A 124 -0.30 11.13 -21.72
C ASP A 124 1.02 10.42 -21.33
N THR A 125 2.05 10.54 -22.17
CA THR A 125 3.43 10.08 -21.85
C THR A 125 4.16 10.97 -20.83
N GLN A 126 3.83 12.26 -20.72
CA GLN A 126 4.45 13.17 -19.75
C GLN A 126 3.70 13.27 -18.40
N GLN A 127 2.45 12.82 -18.34
CA GLN A 127 1.66 12.82 -17.09
C GLN A 127 1.85 11.56 -16.23
N GLN A 128 2.63 10.57 -16.68
CA GLN A 128 3.11 9.57 -15.74
C GLN A 128 4.06 10.26 -14.76
N PRO A 129 3.84 10.17 -13.43
CA PRO A 129 4.84 10.62 -12.49
C PRO A 129 6.10 9.82 -12.79
N GLN A 130 7.13 10.49 -13.31
CA GLN A 130 8.47 9.95 -13.30
C GLN A 130 8.87 9.85 -11.82
N PHE A 131 8.55 8.71 -11.21
CA PHE A 131 9.39 8.19 -10.15
C PHE A 131 10.75 7.99 -10.82
N GLN A 132 11.64 8.92 -10.52
CA GLN A 132 13.01 8.88 -10.99
C GLN A 132 13.73 7.77 -10.21
N ASP A 133 13.42 6.53 -10.57
CA ASP A 133 14.28 5.40 -10.23
C ASP A 133 15.62 5.67 -10.91
N LEU A 134 16.65 5.72 -10.08
CA LEU A 134 18.03 5.89 -10.46
C LEU A 134 18.52 4.58 -11.10
N SER A 135 18.02 4.22 -12.28
CA SER A 135 18.54 3.10 -13.05
C SER A 135 19.82 3.52 -13.76
N LEU A 136 20.95 3.03 -13.25
CA LEU A 136 22.23 3.03 -13.96
C LEU A 136 22.07 2.21 -15.24
N ASP A 137 22.32 2.82 -16.39
CA ASP A 137 22.38 2.16 -17.69
C ASP A 137 23.49 1.09 -17.66
N ILE A 138 23.09 -0.16 -17.42
CA ILE A 138 23.86 -1.34 -17.77
C ILE A 138 23.18 -1.90 -19.02
N GLU A 139 23.75 -1.57 -20.18
CA GLU A 139 23.43 -2.23 -21.45
C GLU A 139 23.92 -3.68 -21.37
N GLU A 140 23.05 -4.58 -20.93
CA GLU A 140 23.18 -6.01 -21.23
C GLU A 140 21.82 -6.57 -21.66
N GLU A 141 21.86 -7.28 -22.79
CA GLU A 141 20.74 -7.76 -23.59
C GLU A 141 19.94 -8.85 -22.86
N ILE A 142 19.20 -8.48 -21.82
CA ILE A 142 18.19 -9.36 -21.23
C ILE A 142 16.93 -9.22 -22.07
N VAL A 143 16.71 -10.19 -22.96
CA VAL A 143 15.43 -10.40 -23.65
C VAL A 143 14.36 -10.74 -22.60
N VAL A 144 13.83 -9.70 -21.95
CA VAL A 144 12.61 -9.78 -21.16
C VAL A 144 11.47 -9.89 -22.16
N LYS A 145 10.98 -11.11 -22.36
CA LYS A 145 9.71 -11.33 -23.04
C LYS A 145 8.63 -10.52 -22.32
N ASN A 146 8.22 -9.42 -22.94
CA ASN A 146 7.05 -8.59 -22.59
C ASN A 146 5.89 -9.47 -22.10
N LYS A 147 5.73 -9.53 -20.77
CA LYS A 147 4.58 -10.12 -20.07
C LYS A 147 3.67 -9.03 -19.49
N ASP A 148 3.87 -7.78 -19.90
CA ASP A 148 3.25 -6.60 -19.27
C ASP A 148 1.76 -6.43 -19.59
N VAL A 149 1.25 -7.11 -20.63
CA VAL A 149 -0.17 -7.03 -21.01
C VAL A 149 -1.07 -7.80 -20.02
N GLY A 150 -0.53 -8.80 -19.32
CA GLY A 150 -1.29 -9.55 -18.31
C GLY A 150 -1.44 -8.80 -16.98
N THR A 151 -0.39 -8.10 -16.55
CA THR A 151 -0.33 -7.43 -15.25
C THR A 151 -1.20 -6.18 -15.22
N ALA A 152 -1.23 -5.39 -16.30
CA ALA A 152 -2.02 -4.15 -16.37
C ALA A 152 -3.54 -4.39 -16.23
N ASN A 153 -4.05 -5.47 -16.82
CA ASN A 153 -5.47 -5.84 -16.71
C ASN A 153 -5.82 -6.28 -15.27
N ASN A 154 -4.93 -7.03 -14.62
CA ASN A 154 -5.11 -7.42 -13.22
C ASN A 154 -5.05 -6.21 -12.29
N PHE A 155 -4.16 -5.23 -12.52
CA PHE A 155 -4.12 -4.01 -11.74
C PHE A 155 -5.41 -3.19 -11.87
N LYS A 156 -5.97 -3.08 -13.08
CA LYS A 156 -7.24 -2.40 -13.29
C LYS A 156 -8.39 -3.08 -12.53
N GLU A 157 -8.44 -4.41 -12.57
CA GLU A 157 -9.43 -5.20 -11.82
C GLU A 157 -9.24 -5.04 -10.31
N ILE A 158 -8.00 -5.04 -9.81
CA ILE A 158 -7.69 -4.79 -8.39
C ILE A 158 -8.13 -3.38 -7.99
N ILE A 159 -7.85 -2.35 -8.80
CA ILE A 159 -8.28 -0.97 -8.51
C ILE A 159 -9.82 -0.87 -8.48
N GLU A 160 -10.52 -1.58 -9.37
CA GLU A 160 -11.98 -1.65 -9.35
C GLU A 160 -12.50 -2.34 -8.08
N LEU A 161 -11.88 -3.45 -7.69
CA LEU A 161 -12.21 -4.16 -6.45
C LEU A 161 -11.95 -3.31 -5.21
N GLU A 162 -10.82 -2.60 -5.15
CA GLU A 162 -10.48 -1.66 -4.07
C GLU A 162 -11.49 -0.51 -4.01
N SER A 163 -11.85 0.09 -5.15
CA SER A 163 -12.89 1.11 -5.21
C SER A 163 -14.22 0.57 -4.69
N ARG A 164 -14.59 -0.66 -5.04
CA ARG A 164 -15.83 -1.29 -4.57
C ARG A 164 -15.76 -1.60 -3.08
N VAL A 165 -14.63 -2.11 -2.57
CA VAL A 165 -14.41 -2.33 -1.15
C VAL A 165 -14.53 -1.01 -0.39
N ASN A 166 -13.89 0.06 -0.86
CA ASN A 166 -14.01 1.38 -0.25
C ASN A 166 -15.47 1.90 -0.23
N THR A 167 -16.26 1.66 -1.27
CA THR A 167 -17.70 2.00 -1.23
C THR A 167 -18.45 1.19 -0.19
N LEU A 168 -18.15 -0.11 -0.05
CA LEU A 168 -18.76 -0.96 0.97
C LEU A 168 -18.31 -0.55 2.38
N GLU A 169 -17.04 -0.20 2.57
CA GLU A 169 -16.50 0.29 3.83
C GLU A 169 -17.06 1.67 4.19
N THR A 170 -17.30 2.54 3.22
CA THR A 170 -17.96 3.83 3.47
C THR A 170 -19.41 3.60 3.93
N ILE A 171 -20.13 2.70 3.27
CA ILE A 171 -21.54 2.36 3.60
C ILE A 171 -21.65 1.62 4.94
N VAL A 172 -20.68 0.79 5.30
CA VAL A 172 -20.75 -0.09 6.49
C VAL A 172 -19.96 0.45 7.69
N GLY A 173 -18.86 1.15 7.44
CA GLY A 173 -17.75 1.32 8.39
C GLY A 173 -17.49 2.74 8.86
N GLN A 174 -17.99 3.79 8.20
CA GLN A 174 -17.66 5.15 8.63
C GLN A 174 -18.42 5.57 9.91
N GLU A 175 -19.63 5.06 10.09
CA GLU A 175 -20.49 5.37 11.24
C GLU A 175 -20.31 4.39 12.42
N ALA A 176 -19.78 3.19 12.18
CA ALA A 176 -19.45 2.22 13.24
C ALA A 176 -18.11 2.52 13.96
N ILE A 177 -17.19 3.25 13.30
CA ILE A 177 -15.86 3.57 13.86
C ILE A 177 -15.85 4.95 14.55
N LEU A 178 -16.68 5.90 14.09
CA LEU A 178 -16.65 7.28 14.58
C LEU A 178 -17.69 7.60 15.67
N ASN A 179 -18.80 6.85 15.77
CA ASN A 179 -19.92 7.19 16.67
C ASN A 179 -20.18 6.16 17.78
N LEU A 180 -19.30 5.20 18.01
CA LEU A 180 -19.40 4.28 19.14
C LEU A 180 -17.99 4.03 19.71
N GLU A 181 -17.69 4.63 20.87
CA GLU A 181 -16.46 4.40 21.64
C GLU A 181 -16.29 2.92 22.01
N SER A 182 -17.38 2.15 21.96
CA SER A 182 -17.37 0.69 22.01
C SER A 182 -17.31 0.15 20.59
N ARG A 183 -16.31 -0.69 20.27
CA ARG A 183 -16.41 -1.60 19.11
C ARG A 183 -17.83 -2.15 19.05
N PRO A 184 -18.48 -2.26 17.88
CA PRO A 184 -19.76 -2.94 17.82
C PRO A 184 -19.55 -4.38 18.29
N GLU A 185 -19.89 -4.67 19.55
CA GLU A 185 -19.74 -5.99 20.17
C GLU A 185 -20.56 -7.06 19.42
N LYS A 186 -21.47 -6.62 18.53
CA LYS A 186 -22.45 -7.45 17.86
C LYS A 186 -22.40 -7.20 16.37
N SER A 187 -22.39 -8.30 15.61
CA SER A 187 -22.49 -8.28 14.16
C SER A 187 -23.70 -7.44 13.69
N ILE A 188 -23.54 -6.69 12.61
CA ILE A 188 -24.63 -5.89 11.98
C ILE A 188 -25.86 -6.76 11.67
N GLN A 189 -25.66 -8.05 11.41
CA GLN A 189 -26.74 -9.00 11.22
C GLN A 189 -27.60 -9.18 12.47
N TYR A 190 -26.97 -9.17 13.66
CA TYR A 190 -27.69 -9.25 14.92
C TYR A 190 -28.53 -8.00 15.17
N THR A 191 -27.97 -6.80 14.94
CA THR A 191 -28.71 -5.54 15.14
C THR A 191 -29.84 -5.39 14.14
N LEU A 192 -29.64 -5.81 12.89
CA LEU A 192 -30.69 -5.82 11.86
C LEU A 192 -31.82 -6.80 12.21
N ASN A 193 -31.50 -8.02 12.65
CA ASN A 193 -32.50 -9.01 13.06
C ASN A 193 -33.25 -8.57 14.33
N ASP A 194 -32.54 -7.98 15.30
CA ASP A 194 -33.17 -7.41 16.49
C ASP A 194 -34.10 -6.24 16.12
N LEU A 195 -33.69 -5.40 15.17
CA LEU A 195 -34.51 -4.29 14.67
C LEU A 195 -35.71 -4.81 13.85
N GLU A 196 -35.52 -5.83 13.01
CA GLU A 196 -36.59 -6.53 12.29
C GLU A 196 -37.61 -7.15 13.26
N ARG A 197 -37.11 -7.80 14.32
CA ARG A 197 -37.94 -8.35 15.39
C ARG A 197 -38.70 -7.24 16.12
N LYS A 198 -38.03 -6.13 16.47
CA LYS A 198 -38.65 -4.96 17.12
C LYS A 198 -39.71 -4.32 16.22
N ILE A 199 -39.43 -4.14 14.93
CA ILE A 199 -40.39 -3.66 13.93
C ILE A 199 -41.55 -4.62 13.79
N SER A 200 -41.30 -5.93 13.76
CA SER A 200 -42.35 -6.95 13.67
C SER A 200 -43.25 -6.96 14.90
N ILE A 201 -42.70 -6.66 16.09
CA ILE A 201 -43.47 -6.49 17.32
C ILE A 201 -44.30 -5.20 17.28
N ILE A 202 -43.75 -4.10 16.77
CA ILE A 202 -44.46 -2.82 16.64
C ILE A 202 -45.56 -2.89 15.56
N ASN A 203 -45.32 -3.60 14.47
CA ASN A 203 -46.24 -3.73 13.34
C ASN A 203 -47.38 -4.74 13.61
N ASN A 204 -47.23 -5.61 14.62
CA ASN A 204 -48.28 -6.53 15.06
C ASN A 204 -48.77 -6.18 16.48
N PRO A 205 -49.53 -5.08 16.65
CA PRO A 205 -50.07 -4.68 17.96
C PRO A 205 -51.11 -5.67 18.53
N GLU A 206 -51.62 -6.58 17.70
CA GLU A 206 -52.60 -7.62 18.08
C GLU A 206 -52.01 -8.68 19.04
N TYR A 207 -50.68 -8.83 19.12
CA TYR A 207 -50.03 -9.56 20.20
C TYR A 207 -49.79 -8.61 21.37
N SER A 208 -50.85 -8.30 22.12
CA SER A 208 -50.71 -7.57 23.39
C SER A 208 -49.75 -8.37 24.28
N PHE A 209 -48.53 -7.85 24.49
CA PHE A 209 -47.47 -8.45 25.30
C PHE A 209 -48.00 -8.94 26.66
N ASP A 210 -49.01 -8.27 27.19
CA ASP A 210 -49.69 -8.65 28.43
C ASP A 210 -50.36 -10.04 28.39
N LYS A 211 -51.00 -10.44 27.28
CA LYS A 211 -51.61 -11.78 27.14
C LYS A 211 -50.55 -12.88 27.01
N VAL A 212 -49.46 -12.58 26.31
CA VAL A 212 -48.33 -13.51 26.18
C VAL A 212 -47.60 -13.62 27.52
N LYS A 213 -47.42 -12.51 28.24
CA LYS A 213 -46.85 -12.46 29.58
C LYS A 213 -47.72 -13.23 30.58
N GLU A 214 -49.04 -13.06 30.53
CA GLU A 214 -50.00 -13.83 31.34
C GLU A 214 -49.86 -15.33 31.05
N ARG A 215 -49.81 -15.72 29.78
CA ARG A 215 -49.63 -17.13 29.40
C ARG A 215 -48.27 -17.70 29.79
N ILE A 216 -47.21 -16.90 29.76
CA ILE A 216 -45.88 -17.27 30.24
C ILE A 216 -45.90 -17.44 31.77
N THR A 217 -46.54 -16.54 32.51
CA THR A 217 -46.67 -16.69 33.97
C THR A 217 -47.48 -17.93 34.35
N ASP A 218 -48.53 -18.24 33.60
CA ASP A 218 -49.30 -19.48 33.78
C ASP A 218 -48.43 -20.72 33.49
N LEU A 219 -47.65 -20.69 32.41
CA LEU A 219 -46.77 -21.80 32.04
C LEU A 219 -45.62 -21.99 33.04
N ILE A 220 -45.07 -20.91 33.58
CA ILE A 220 -44.08 -20.94 34.67
C ILE A 220 -44.71 -21.59 35.90
N LYS A 221 -45.92 -21.18 36.26
CA LYS A 221 -46.64 -21.75 37.40
C LYS A 221 -46.96 -23.24 37.20
N ASP A 222 -47.32 -23.64 35.99
CA ASP A 222 -47.53 -25.04 35.64
C ASP A 222 -46.22 -25.85 35.64
N SER A 223 -45.13 -25.26 35.18
CA SER A 223 -43.78 -25.85 35.23
C SER A 223 -43.29 -26.01 36.66
N GLU A 224 -43.41 -24.98 37.51
CA GLU A 224 -43.09 -25.05 38.93
C GLU A 224 -43.93 -26.11 39.63
N LYS A 225 -45.24 -26.21 39.31
CA LYS A 225 -46.10 -27.26 39.84
C LYS A 225 -45.63 -28.65 39.39
N LEU A 226 -45.17 -28.79 38.15
CA LEU A 226 -44.66 -30.04 37.63
C LEU A 226 -43.31 -30.40 38.27
N GLU A 227 -42.41 -29.46 38.48
CA GLU A 227 -41.15 -29.66 39.19
C GLU A 227 -41.37 -30.01 40.66
N LEU A 228 -42.28 -29.31 41.34
CA LEU A 228 -42.70 -29.65 42.69
C LEU A 228 -43.31 -31.05 42.72
N SER A 229 -44.14 -31.42 41.73
CA SER A 229 -44.69 -32.78 41.65
C SER A 229 -43.61 -33.83 41.40
N LYS A 230 -42.60 -33.54 40.57
CA LYS A 230 -41.45 -34.41 40.29
C LYS A 230 -40.56 -34.55 41.53
N LYS A 231 -40.30 -33.47 42.25
CA LYS A 231 -39.54 -33.44 43.50
C LYS A 231 -40.26 -34.17 44.63
N LEU A 232 -41.57 -34.03 44.72
CA LEU A 232 -42.40 -34.79 45.66
C LEU A 232 -42.44 -36.27 45.31
N MET A 233 -42.56 -36.63 44.02
CA MET A 233 -42.52 -38.02 43.55
C MET A 233 -41.14 -38.66 43.78
N LEU A 234 -40.05 -37.90 43.60
CA LEU A 234 -38.69 -38.35 43.89
C LEU A 234 -38.44 -38.56 45.39
N ASN A 235 -39.06 -37.74 46.26
CA ASN A 235 -38.96 -37.89 47.72
C ASN A 235 -39.86 -39.00 48.28
N LEU A 236 -40.91 -39.43 47.55
CA LEU A 236 -41.86 -40.46 48.00
C LEU A 236 -41.55 -41.87 47.50
N ALA A 237 -40.54 -42.05 46.63
CA ALA A 237 -40.12 -43.34 46.10
C ALA A 237 -38.72 -43.74 46.66
N PRO A 238 -38.65 -44.34 47.86
CA PRO A 238 -37.40 -44.88 48.38
C PRO A 238 -37.14 -46.23 47.70
N GLY A 239 -36.43 -46.25 46.57
CA GLY A 239 -36.08 -47.54 45.95
C GLY A 239 -35.60 -47.55 44.51
N ILE A 240 -35.40 -46.39 43.88
CA ILE A 240 -34.73 -46.32 42.58
C ILE A 240 -33.67 -45.25 42.70
N THR A 241 -32.45 -45.67 43.01
CA THR A 241 -31.24 -44.89 42.76
C THR A 241 -30.91 -45.08 41.28
N PRO A 242 -31.28 -44.17 40.35
CA PRO A 242 -30.60 -44.15 39.08
C PRO A 242 -29.17 -43.66 39.33
N ASP A 243 -28.23 -44.11 38.51
CA ASP A 243 -26.83 -43.69 38.45
C ASP A 243 -26.67 -42.15 38.35
N LYS A 244 -26.82 -41.45 39.48
CA LYS A 244 -26.66 -39.99 39.53
C LYS A 244 -25.22 -39.57 39.33
N GLU A 245 -24.24 -40.35 39.81
CA GLU A 245 -22.82 -40.01 39.66
C GLU A 245 -22.35 -40.08 38.19
N GLN A 246 -22.76 -41.10 37.41
CA GLN A 246 -22.39 -41.17 35.99
C GLN A 246 -23.13 -40.16 35.11
N THR A 247 -24.37 -39.81 35.48
CA THR A 247 -25.15 -38.80 34.75
C THR A 247 -24.62 -37.39 35.04
N GLU A 248 -24.15 -37.11 36.26
CA GLU A 248 -23.58 -35.80 36.59
C GLU A 248 -22.19 -35.59 35.97
N GLU A 249 -21.31 -36.60 35.98
CA GLU A 249 -20.00 -36.52 35.30
C GLU A 249 -20.12 -36.33 33.78
N THR A 250 -21.06 -37.04 33.15
CA THR A 250 -21.33 -36.87 31.71
C THR A 250 -22.02 -35.55 31.42
N SER A 251 -22.93 -35.08 32.27
CA SER A 251 -23.56 -33.75 32.11
C SER A 251 -22.54 -32.62 32.25
N ASN A 252 -21.63 -32.70 33.23
CA ASN A 252 -20.58 -31.68 33.43
C ASN A 252 -19.60 -31.64 32.25
N LYS A 253 -19.27 -32.81 31.69
CA LYS A 253 -18.40 -32.90 30.51
C LYS A 253 -19.12 -32.44 29.23
N ILE A 254 -20.42 -32.69 29.13
CA ILE A 254 -21.25 -32.18 28.05
C ILE A 254 -21.39 -30.66 28.18
N ASP A 255 -21.58 -30.13 29.38
CA ASP A 255 -21.64 -28.70 29.66
C ASP A 255 -20.30 -28.01 29.36
N GLU A 256 -19.17 -28.63 29.70
CA GLU A 256 -17.83 -28.19 29.31
C GLU A 256 -17.63 -28.18 27.78
N LEU A 257 -18.18 -29.18 27.07
CA LEU A 257 -18.17 -29.19 25.61
C LEU A 257 -19.10 -28.12 25.02
N TYR A 258 -20.24 -27.84 25.65
CA TYR A 258 -21.16 -26.77 25.24
C TYR A 258 -20.61 -25.37 25.55
N THR A 259 -19.72 -25.20 26.53
CA THR A 259 -19.01 -23.93 26.76
C THR A 259 -17.83 -23.76 25.79
N ALA A 260 -17.20 -24.85 25.35
CA ALA A 260 -16.11 -24.83 24.37
C ALA A 260 -16.59 -24.78 22.90
N LEU A 261 -17.82 -25.19 22.61
CA LEU A 261 -18.37 -25.21 21.24
C LEU A 261 -18.47 -23.81 20.60
N PRO A 262 -18.95 -22.76 21.30
CA PRO A 262 -19.06 -21.42 20.72
C PRO A 262 -17.70 -20.86 20.30
N SER A 263 -16.66 -21.03 21.12
CA SER A 263 -15.31 -20.58 20.80
C SER A 263 -14.70 -21.40 19.65
N LEU A 264 -15.01 -22.70 19.55
CA LEU A 264 -14.60 -23.51 18.41
C LEU A 264 -15.33 -23.11 17.12
N MET A 265 -16.63 -22.78 17.19
CA MET A 265 -17.41 -22.32 16.04
C MET A 265 -16.93 -20.96 15.53
N GLU A 266 -16.60 -20.04 16.43
CA GLU A 266 -16.00 -18.75 16.09
C GLU A 266 -14.63 -18.93 15.42
N ASN A 267 -13.76 -19.74 16.01
CA ASN A 267 -12.44 -20.02 15.44
C ASN A 267 -12.51 -20.79 14.11
N SER A 268 -13.47 -21.70 13.96
CA SER A 268 -13.70 -22.46 12.72
C SER A 268 -14.02 -21.55 11.53
N ALA A 269 -14.74 -20.45 11.76
CA ALA A 269 -15.03 -19.46 10.71
C ALA A 269 -13.77 -18.68 10.27
N VAL A 270 -12.80 -18.49 11.17
CA VAL A 270 -11.59 -17.69 10.92
C VAL A 270 -10.43 -18.53 10.35
N ILE A 271 -10.39 -19.84 10.62
CA ILE A 271 -9.34 -20.75 10.13
C ILE A 271 -9.15 -20.72 8.60
N PRO A 272 -10.20 -20.75 7.75
CA PRO A 272 -10.04 -20.67 6.30
C PRO A 272 -9.36 -19.37 5.84
N LEU A 273 -9.70 -18.24 6.49
CA LEU A 273 -9.08 -16.94 6.21
C LEU A 273 -7.60 -16.92 6.59
N LEU A 274 -7.25 -17.52 7.73
CA LEU A 274 -5.86 -17.69 8.15
C LEU A 274 -5.08 -18.57 7.17
N ILE A 275 -5.66 -19.67 6.71
CA ILE A 275 -5.02 -20.55 5.71
C ILE A 275 -4.78 -19.79 4.39
N GLN A 276 -5.73 -18.98 3.94
CA GLN A 276 -5.56 -18.15 2.75
C GLN A 276 -4.43 -17.12 2.93
N ARG A 277 -4.38 -16.45 4.08
CA ARG A 277 -3.29 -15.52 4.42
C ARG A 277 -1.94 -16.24 4.49
N LEU A 278 -1.88 -17.42 5.09
CA LEU A 278 -0.67 -18.24 5.20
C LEU A 278 -0.20 -18.73 3.82
N LYS A 279 -1.13 -19.08 2.92
CA LYS A 279 -0.82 -19.40 1.52
C LYS A 279 -0.24 -18.18 0.78
N THR A 280 -0.80 -17.00 1.01
CA THR A 280 -0.30 -15.75 0.41
C THR A 280 1.08 -15.40 0.96
N LEU A 281 1.27 -15.54 2.28
CA LEU A 281 2.55 -15.35 2.94
C LEU A 281 3.61 -16.36 2.47
N ASN A 282 3.23 -17.62 2.21
CA ASN A 282 4.12 -18.62 1.65
C ASN A 282 4.62 -18.23 0.25
N ILE A 283 3.77 -17.62 -0.58
CA ILE A 283 4.18 -17.08 -1.89
C ILE A 283 5.21 -15.96 -1.69
N VAL A 284 4.92 -15.01 -0.78
CA VAL A 284 5.84 -13.92 -0.45
C VAL A 284 7.18 -14.46 0.10
N HIS A 285 7.16 -15.48 0.96
CA HIS A 285 8.39 -16.10 1.46
C HIS A 285 9.18 -16.82 0.38
N SER A 286 8.52 -17.47 -0.58
CA SER A 286 9.20 -18.08 -1.74
C SER A 286 9.84 -17.02 -2.63
N GLU A 287 9.20 -15.86 -2.79
CA GLU A 287 9.75 -14.73 -3.53
C GLU A 287 10.93 -14.10 -2.78
N LEU A 288 10.82 -13.94 -1.44
CA LEU A 288 11.90 -13.48 -0.58
C LEU A 288 13.13 -14.39 -0.69
N ASP A 289 12.95 -15.72 -0.64
CA ASP A 289 14.04 -16.68 -0.84
C ASP A 289 14.70 -16.53 -2.22
N SER A 290 13.90 -16.28 -3.25
CA SER A 290 14.41 -16.00 -4.60
C SER A 290 15.19 -14.69 -4.67
N SER A 291 14.73 -13.64 -3.97
CA SER A 291 15.42 -12.36 -3.86
C SER A 291 16.74 -12.48 -3.09
N VAL A 292 16.77 -13.27 -2.01
CA VAL A 292 18.00 -13.55 -1.26
C VAL A 292 19.01 -14.29 -2.13
N LYS A 293 18.56 -15.29 -2.91
CA LYS A 293 19.41 -15.98 -3.89
C LYS A 293 19.94 -15.05 -4.98
N LEU A 294 19.10 -14.14 -5.49
CA LEU A 294 19.52 -13.12 -6.44
C LEU A 294 20.59 -12.20 -5.84
N SER A 295 20.39 -11.72 -4.60
CA SER A 295 21.40 -10.92 -3.89
C SER A 295 22.72 -11.67 -3.76
N GLY A 296 22.68 -12.96 -3.38
CA GLY A 296 23.89 -13.78 -3.31
C GLY A 296 24.57 -13.97 -4.67
N HIS A 297 23.80 -14.04 -5.76
CA HIS A 297 24.36 -14.08 -7.11
C HIS A 297 25.01 -12.76 -7.51
N VAL A 298 24.38 -11.63 -7.17
CA VAL A 298 24.96 -10.29 -7.38
C VAL A 298 26.26 -10.13 -6.60
N ASP A 299 26.30 -10.57 -5.34
CA ASP A 299 27.52 -10.54 -4.53
C ASP A 299 28.64 -11.38 -5.16
N GLN A 300 28.29 -12.55 -5.72
CA GLN A 300 29.25 -13.38 -6.43
C GLN A 300 29.77 -12.69 -7.69
N VAL A 301 28.89 -12.11 -8.52
CA VAL A 301 29.27 -11.37 -9.73
C VAL A 301 30.13 -10.15 -9.39
N LEU A 302 29.79 -9.42 -8.33
CA LEU A 302 30.61 -8.29 -7.84
C LEU A 302 31.99 -8.77 -7.41
N ASN A 303 32.08 -9.88 -6.69
CA ASN A 303 33.36 -10.46 -6.31
C ASN A 303 34.19 -10.87 -7.54
N ASP A 304 33.57 -11.48 -8.55
CA ASP A 304 34.23 -11.86 -9.80
C ASP A 304 34.72 -10.62 -10.56
N ILE A 305 33.90 -9.56 -10.67
CA ILE A 305 34.30 -8.27 -11.27
C ILE A 305 35.48 -7.64 -10.50
N THR A 306 35.49 -7.71 -9.16
CA THR A 306 36.62 -7.17 -8.38
C THR A 306 37.91 -7.95 -8.62
N MET A 307 37.81 -9.27 -8.82
CA MET A 307 38.93 -10.11 -9.18
C MET A 307 39.44 -9.79 -10.59
N ASP A 308 38.53 -9.63 -11.56
CA ASP A 308 38.87 -9.24 -12.92
C ASP A 308 39.50 -7.84 -12.98
N MET A 309 38.99 -6.89 -12.19
CA MET A 309 39.59 -5.56 -12.07
C MET A 309 41.03 -5.65 -11.53
N LYS A 310 41.29 -6.54 -10.58
CA LYS A 310 42.65 -6.77 -10.09
C LYS A 310 43.55 -7.35 -11.19
N VAL A 311 43.05 -8.33 -11.95
CA VAL A 311 43.79 -8.89 -13.10
C VAL A 311 44.06 -7.82 -14.15
N TRP A 312 43.10 -6.94 -14.42
CA TRP A 312 43.25 -5.83 -15.36
C TRP A 312 44.32 -4.84 -14.88
N ASN A 313 44.32 -4.48 -13.59
CA ASN A 313 45.38 -3.64 -13.01
C ASN A 313 46.77 -4.28 -13.17
N GLU A 314 46.92 -5.56 -12.84
CA GLU A 314 48.18 -6.28 -13.03
C GLU A 314 48.61 -6.33 -14.51
N SER A 315 47.65 -6.44 -15.43
CA SER A 315 47.91 -6.44 -16.88
C SER A 315 48.35 -5.07 -17.39
N ILE A 316 47.76 -3.99 -16.85
CA ILE A 316 48.13 -2.60 -17.15
C ILE A 316 49.52 -2.30 -16.60
N ASP A 317 49.84 -2.73 -15.38
CA ASP A 317 51.17 -2.57 -14.78
C ASP A 317 52.24 -3.29 -15.61
N LYS A 318 51.95 -4.52 -16.08
CA LYS A 318 52.84 -5.25 -17.00
C LYS A 318 53.01 -4.52 -18.33
N LEU A 319 51.94 -3.98 -18.91
CA LEU A 319 52.01 -3.20 -20.14
C LEU A 319 52.86 -1.94 -19.93
N GLN A 320 52.65 -1.21 -18.83
CA GLN A 320 53.44 -0.03 -18.49
C GLN A 320 54.92 -0.35 -18.33
N SER A 321 55.25 -1.45 -17.64
CA SER A 321 56.63 -1.93 -17.51
C SER A 321 57.24 -2.27 -18.88
N ASN A 322 56.52 -3.02 -19.72
CA ASN A 322 56.98 -3.37 -21.07
C ASN A 322 57.16 -2.13 -21.95
N LEU A 323 56.28 -1.13 -21.82
CA LEU A 323 56.39 0.13 -22.56
C LEU A 323 57.60 0.95 -22.10
N GLN A 324 57.90 0.94 -20.81
CA GLN A 324 59.09 1.60 -20.26
C GLN A 324 60.37 0.93 -20.74
N GLU A 325 60.43 -0.41 -20.72
CA GLU A 325 61.56 -1.17 -21.29
C GLU A 325 61.72 -0.90 -22.79
N TYR A 326 60.61 -0.86 -23.55
CA TYR A 326 60.64 -0.52 -24.97
C TYR A 326 61.16 0.91 -25.21
N ARG A 327 60.72 1.89 -24.40
CA ARG A 327 61.22 3.27 -24.47
C ARG A 327 62.72 3.34 -24.20
N GLU A 328 63.21 2.61 -23.20
CA GLU A 328 64.63 2.57 -22.86
C GLU A 328 65.45 1.92 -24.00
N ASN A 329 64.99 0.80 -24.56
CA ASN A 329 65.61 0.16 -25.71
C ASN A 329 65.64 1.05 -26.96
N VAL A 330 64.55 1.77 -27.24
CA VAL A 330 64.52 2.75 -28.34
C VAL A 330 65.47 3.90 -28.08
N ASN A 331 65.53 4.45 -26.86
CA ASN A 331 66.47 5.52 -26.51
C ASN A 331 67.93 5.07 -26.66
N ASN A 332 68.26 3.85 -26.21
CA ASN A 332 69.59 3.26 -26.38
C ASN A 332 69.94 3.06 -27.86
N ASN A 333 68.98 2.62 -28.69
CA ASN A 333 69.17 2.49 -30.12
C ASN A 333 69.36 3.85 -30.81
N VAL A 334 68.53 4.85 -30.49
CA VAL A 334 68.68 6.22 -31.00
C VAL A 334 70.05 6.81 -30.62
N ASN A 335 70.51 6.61 -29.39
CA ASN A 335 71.84 7.06 -28.96
C ASN A 335 72.96 6.36 -29.73
N SER A 336 72.84 5.04 -29.97
CA SER A 336 73.79 4.27 -30.78
C SER A 336 73.82 4.73 -32.25
N ILE A 337 72.65 5.05 -32.82
CA ILE A 337 72.54 5.62 -34.16
C ILE A 337 73.15 7.02 -34.21
N ASN A 338 72.88 7.87 -33.20
CA ASN A 338 73.47 9.21 -33.13
C ASN A 338 75.00 9.15 -33.02
N ASP A 339 75.57 8.28 -32.18
CA ASP A 339 77.03 8.06 -32.10
C ASP A 339 77.61 7.55 -33.44
N ARG A 340 76.87 6.68 -34.15
CA ARG A 340 77.23 6.24 -35.50
C ARG A 340 77.17 7.38 -36.52
N ILE A 341 76.14 8.23 -36.47
CA ILE A 341 76.02 9.41 -37.33
C ILE A 341 77.15 10.40 -37.02
N GLU A 342 77.46 10.65 -35.75
CA GLU A 342 78.55 11.54 -35.33
C GLU A 342 79.90 11.04 -35.88
N LYS A 343 80.19 9.74 -35.74
CA LYS A 343 81.37 9.12 -36.34
C LYS A 343 81.41 9.23 -37.86
N LEU A 344 80.26 9.10 -38.52
CA LEU A 344 80.17 9.29 -39.98
C LEU A 344 80.37 10.76 -40.36
N THR A 345 79.81 11.72 -39.62
CA THR A 345 80.01 13.16 -39.88
C THR A 345 81.47 13.55 -39.69
N LEU A 346 82.14 13.10 -38.62
CA LEU A 346 83.57 13.33 -38.42
C LEU A 346 84.40 12.76 -39.57
N LYS A 347 84.02 11.58 -40.08
CA LYS A 347 84.69 10.97 -41.23
C LYS A 347 84.44 11.75 -42.53
N VAL A 348 83.22 12.25 -42.75
CA VAL A 348 82.89 13.09 -43.91
C VAL A 348 83.63 14.42 -43.83
N ASP A 349 83.66 15.07 -42.66
CA ASP A 349 84.40 16.32 -42.47
C ASP A 349 85.90 16.14 -42.71
N SER A 350 86.47 15.01 -42.28
CA SER A 350 87.87 14.67 -42.60
C SER A 350 88.14 14.46 -44.09
N LEU A 351 87.12 14.14 -44.89
CA LEU A 351 87.21 13.92 -46.35
C LEU A 351 86.89 15.18 -47.17
N VAL A 352 86.31 16.22 -46.57
CA VAL A 352 85.97 17.49 -47.24
C VAL A 352 87.08 18.55 -47.06
N ILE A 353 88.04 18.31 -46.16
CA ILE A 353 89.16 19.22 -45.85
C ILE A 353 90.43 18.90 -46.67
N ASP A 354 90.48 17.75 -47.37
CA ASP A 354 91.42 17.45 -48.47
C ASP A 354 90.75 17.72 -49.82
#